data_AF-A0A842MJQ4-F1
#
_entry.id   AF-A0A842MJQ4-F1
#
_cell.length_a   1.000
_cell.length_b   1.000
_cell.length_c   1.000
_cell.angle_alpha   90.00
_cell.angle_beta   90.00
_cell.angle_gamma   90.00
#
_symmetry.space_group_name_H-M   'P 1'
#
loop_
_entity.id
_entity.type
_entity.pdbx_description
1 polymer ?
#
loop_
_entity_poly.entity_id
_entity_poly.type
_entity_poly.pdbx_seq_one_letter_code
_entity_poly.pdbx_strand_id
1 'polypeptide(L)'
;MRDKGQVGIVVAILLVVLLVSVLAVIQLYYVPRWMEEREAEHMDVVANQFANLKYAVDLIAMEKISSPLTTSITLGSKELPYFLSSRSFGSIQILSSSMSNFDFSLEIDGYEYEEKENVSCSNTSISNIISISSLELNINKLNIGDYYNISFSDNSSISVKVDDFNDYCRINLTVKKENTTILNQTIFSGIDKGSTFFINLMDEEYAFSTKVLPYIAKPFNATFSVSNGIFSISYERYKEAENCSFSLGTLIYQADNAYFVDQNYIYEGGAVFLSQHDGNTTLFSPSIEVANSSINLTLINITPVPGKAGAAGYGTYLVRVNYSSFESYRYFGNITLKIVSNYNYSWNRFLNKTFNESGINYDYDWNSGKFELNEIEFVLNVVKIYAQVGPGWVE
;
A
#
# COMPACT_ATOMS: atom_id res chain seq x y z
N MET A 1 34.67 18.31 -81.68
CA MET A 1 34.80 18.52 -80.23
C MET A 1 33.51 18.99 -79.54
N ARG A 2 32.54 19.63 -80.24
CA ARG A 2 31.25 20.07 -79.64
C ARG A 2 30.32 18.93 -79.21
N ASP A 3 30.24 17.83 -79.97
CA ASP A 3 29.28 16.76 -79.67
C ASP A 3 29.65 15.91 -78.45
N LYS A 4 30.96 15.74 -78.16
CA LYS A 4 31.42 15.01 -76.96
C LYS A 4 31.09 15.75 -75.66
N GLY A 5 31.12 17.09 -75.69
CA GLY A 5 30.72 17.92 -74.54
C GLY A 5 29.21 17.91 -74.30
N GLN A 6 28.41 17.91 -75.37
CA GLN A 6 26.95 17.83 -75.28
C GLN A 6 26.47 16.49 -74.72
N VAL A 7 27.05 15.37 -75.19
CA VAL A 7 26.73 14.03 -74.65
C VAL A 7 27.11 13.93 -73.17
N GLY A 8 28.26 14.49 -72.76
CA GLY A 8 28.67 14.52 -71.35
C GLY A 8 27.68 15.28 -70.45
N ILE A 9 27.15 16.41 -70.93
CA ILE A 9 26.16 17.20 -70.19
C ILE A 9 24.83 16.45 -70.05
N VAL A 10 24.35 15.81 -71.13
CA VAL A 10 23.09 15.04 -71.10
C VAL A 10 23.20 13.85 -70.14
N VAL A 11 24.32 13.13 -70.16
CA VAL A 11 24.58 12.03 -69.22
C VAL A 11 24.63 12.53 -67.77
N ALA A 12 25.29 13.66 -67.52
CA ALA A 12 25.33 14.25 -66.18
C ALA A 12 23.94 14.65 -65.67
N ILE A 13 23.11 15.28 -66.51
CA ILE A 13 21.74 15.65 -66.14
C ILE A 13 20.90 14.40 -65.84
N LEU A 14 21.00 13.36 -66.67
CA LEU A 14 20.29 12.10 -66.45
C LEU A 14 20.70 11.42 -65.14
N LEU A 15 22.00 11.43 -64.80
CA LEU A 15 22.49 10.88 -63.53
C LEU A 15 22.00 11.67 -62.32
N VAL A 16 21.98 13.00 -62.40
CA VAL A 16 21.45 13.85 -61.32
C VAL A 16 19.95 13.62 -61.15
N VAL A 17 19.19 13.57 -62.24
CA VAL A 17 17.74 13.31 -62.19
C VAL A 17 17.46 11.92 -61.61
N LEU A 18 18.23 10.91 -62.02
CA LEU A 18 18.11 9.56 -61.45
C LEU A 18 18.41 9.57 -59.95
N LEU A 19 19.50 10.21 -59.52
CA LEU A 19 19.87 10.32 -58.11
C LEU A 19 18.77 11.00 -57.28
N VAL A 20 18.27 12.14 -57.76
CA VAL A 20 17.18 12.87 -57.09
C VAL A 20 15.91 12.02 -57.03
N SER A 21 15.60 11.27 -58.10
CA SER A 21 14.44 10.38 -58.13
C SER A 21 14.57 9.24 -57.09
N VAL A 22 15.75 8.63 -56.99
CA VAL A 22 16.02 7.59 -55.99
C VAL A 22 15.91 8.16 -54.57
N LEU A 23 16.51 9.33 -54.31
CA LEU A 23 16.41 9.99 -53.01
C LEU A 23 14.96 10.36 -52.66
N ALA A 24 14.17 10.81 -53.64
CA ALA A 24 12.75 11.11 -53.43
C ALA A 24 11.96 9.85 -53.04
N VAL A 25 12.21 8.71 -53.70
CA VAL A 25 11.56 7.43 -53.33
C VAL A 25 11.96 7.00 -51.92
N ILE A 26 13.26 7.11 -51.56
CA ILE A 26 13.73 6.81 -50.20
C ILE A 26 13.02 7.69 -49.18
N GLN A 27 12.99 8.99 -49.42
CA GLN A 27 12.45 9.99 -48.49
C GLN A 27 10.93 9.90 -48.32
N LEU A 28 10.18 9.56 -49.38
CA LEU A 28 8.71 9.52 -49.35
C LEU A 28 8.14 8.16 -48.94
N TYR A 29 8.87 7.07 -49.18
CA TYR A 29 8.34 5.72 -48.97
C TYR A 29 9.08 4.95 -47.87
N TYR A 30 10.41 5.01 -47.85
CA TYR A 30 11.21 4.19 -46.92
C TYR A 30 11.42 4.87 -45.58
N VAL A 31 11.73 6.17 -45.56
CA VAL A 31 11.97 6.92 -44.30
C VAL A 31 10.75 6.86 -43.35
N PRO A 32 9.50 7.08 -43.79
CA PRO A 32 8.35 6.97 -42.89
C PRO A 32 8.20 5.58 -42.27
N ARG A 33 8.37 4.51 -43.06
CA ARG A 33 8.30 3.12 -42.56
C ARG A 33 9.42 2.80 -41.57
N TRP A 34 10.65 3.22 -41.86
CA TRP A 34 11.76 3.03 -40.93
C TRP A 34 11.58 3.81 -39.63
N MET A 35 10.96 4.99 -39.69
CA MET A 35 10.65 5.76 -38.49
C MET A 35 9.51 5.14 -37.68
N GLU A 36 8.46 4.66 -38.34
CA GLU A 36 7.37 3.92 -37.70
C GLU A 36 7.90 2.68 -36.96
N GLU A 37 8.77 1.89 -37.61
CA GLU A 37 9.42 0.72 -36.99
C GLU A 37 10.28 1.13 -35.78
N ARG A 38 11.03 2.24 -35.87
CA ARG A 38 11.84 2.75 -34.75
C ARG A 38 11.02 3.25 -33.58
N GLU A 39 9.92 3.94 -33.83
CA GLU A 39 9.01 4.41 -32.78
C GLU A 39 8.28 3.23 -32.12
N ALA A 40 7.92 2.20 -32.88
CA ALA A 40 7.38 0.95 -32.33
C ALA A 40 8.41 0.23 -31.43
N GLU A 41 9.66 0.06 -31.90
CA GLU A 41 10.75 -0.50 -31.09
C GLU A 41 11.01 0.34 -29.83
N HIS A 42 10.90 1.66 -29.92
CA HIS A 42 11.03 2.55 -28.75
C HIS A 42 9.91 2.31 -27.74
N MET A 43 8.67 2.09 -28.17
CA MET A 43 7.58 1.74 -27.25
C MET A 43 7.81 0.40 -26.53
N ASP A 44 8.40 -0.59 -27.20
CA ASP A 44 8.81 -1.85 -26.56
C ASP A 44 9.89 -1.63 -25.48
N VAL A 45 10.83 -0.70 -25.71
CA VAL A 45 11.82 -0.30 -24.70
C VAL A 45 11.14 0.35 -23.50
N VAL A 46 10.16 1.24 -23.72
CA VAL A 46 9.41 1.90 -22.65
C VAL A 46 8.62 0.87 -21.83
N ALA A 47 7.96 -0.10 -22.46
CA ALA A 47 7.27 -1.19 -21.76
C ALA A 47 8.21 -1.95 -20.81
N ASN A 48 9.40 -2.31 -21.29
CA ASN A 48 10.41 -2.97 -20.48
C ASN A 48 10.94 -2.07 -19.34
N GLN A 49 11.08 -0.77 -19.59
CA GLN A 49 11.46 0.20 -18.54
C GLN A 49 10.40 0.33 -17.45
N PHE A 50 9.11 0.30 -17.80
CA PHE A 50 8.02 0.26 -16.83
C PHE A 50 7.98 -1.06 -16.05
N ALA A 51 8.34 -2.20 -16.67
CA ALA A 51 8.51 -3.46 -15.96
C ALA A 51 9.60 -3.36 -14.88
N ASN A 52 10.74 -2.74 -15.22
CA ASN A 52 11.84 -2.51 -14.28
C ASN A 52 11.44 -1.53 -13.16
N LEU A 53 10.69 -0.47 -13.50
CA LEU A 53 10.16 0.47 -12.51
C LEU A 53 9.21 -0.25 -11.54
N LYS A 54 8.27 -1.05 -12.06
CA LYS A 54 7.34 -1.87 -11.26
C LYS A 54 8.11 -2.77 -10.31
N TYR A 55 9.07 -3.54 -10.81
CA TYR A 55 9.91 -4.39 -9.99
C TYR A 55 10.63 -3.63 -8.88
N ALA A 56 11.24 -2.48 -9.19
CA ALA A 56 11.93 -1.67 -8.19
C ALA A 56 10.97 -1.15 -7.11
N VAL A 57 9.77 -0.75 -7.52
CA VAL A 57 8.74 -0.25 -6.61
C VAL A 57 8.19 -1.37 -5.71
N ASP A 58 7.89 -2.54 -6.26
CA ASP A 58 7.45 -3.71 -5.49
C ASP A 58 8.50 -4.16 -4.49
N LEU A 59 9.77 -4.22 -4.92
CA LEU A 59 10.87 -4.64 -4.07
C LEU A 59 11.02 -3.71 -2.86
N ILE A 60 10.98 -2.38 -3.08
CA ILE A 60 11.02 -1.41 -1.99
C ILE A 60 9.79 -1.53 -1.08
N ALA A 61 8.60 -1.72 -1.66
CA ALA A 61 7.36 -1.89 -0.91
C ALA A 61 7.40 -3.12 0.00
N MET A 62 8.03 -4.21 -0.47
CA MET A 62 8.17 -5.46 0.26
C MET A 62 9.26 -5.40 1.33
N GLU A 63 10.45 -4.87 0.99
CA GLU A 63 11.58 -4.77 1.92
C GLU A 63 11.34 -3.75 3.04
N LYS A 64 10.55 -2.70 2.78
CA LYS A 64 10.28 -1.60 3.73
C LYS A 64 11.56 -0.89 4.21
N ILE A 65 12.60 -0.90 3.37
CA ILE A 65 13.90 -0.27 3.65
C ILE A 65 13.97 1.07 2.89
N SER A 66 14.44 2.12 3.56
CA SER A 66 14.61 3.48 3.01
C SER A 66 15.76 3.63 2.01
N SER A 67 16.21 2.55 1.38
CA SER A 67 17.26 2.57 0.37
C SER A 67 16.63 2.84 -1.00
N PRO A 68 16.95 3.96 -1.66
CA PRO A 68 16.29 4.31 -2.90
C PRO A 68 16.82 3.49 -4.08
N LEU A 69 15.92 3.05 -4.95
CA LEU A 69 16.26 2.41 -6.22
C LEU A 69 16.10 3.38 -7.38
N THR A 70 16.93 3.22 -8.40
CA THR A 70 16.91 4.08 -9.59
C THR A 70 16.68 3.24 -10.82
N THR A 71 15.69 3.63 -11.62
CA THR A 71 15.38 3.09 -12.93
C THR A 71 15.53 4.19 -13.98
N SER A 72 15.36 3.86 -15.26
CA SER A 72 15.43 4.83 -16.34
C SER A 72 14.22 4.70 -17.27
N ILE A 73 13.77 5.83 -17.80
CA ILE A 73 12.71 5.91 -18.80
C ILE A 73 13.21 6.79 -19.95
N THR A 74 13.11 6.26 -21.17
CA THR A 74 13.50 6.95 -22.41
C THR A 74 12.27 7.61 -23.02
N LEU A 75 12.28 8.95 -23.12
CA LEU A 75 11.06 9.69 -23.46
C LEU A 75 10.71 9.69 -24.95
N GLY A 76 11.70 9.56 -25.84
CA GLY A 76 11.49 9.62 -27.28
C GLY A 76 12.60 8.93 -28.06
N SER A 77 12.45 8.92 -29.38
CA SER A 77 13.37 8.29 -30.32
C SER A 77 14.18 9.31 -31.12
N LYS A 78 15.38 8.92 -31.56
CA LYS A 78 16.27 9.79 -32.35
C LYS A 78 15.97 9.68 -33.84
N GLU A 79 16.19 10.79 -34.54
CA GLU A 79 16.16 10.91 -36.01
C GLU A 79 17.16 9.96 -36.71
N LEU A 80 16.86 9.65 -37.97
CA LEU A 80 17.75 8.88 -38.85
C LEU A 80 18.93 9.75 -39.34
N PRO A 81 20.17 9.25 -39.28
CA PRO A 81 21.31 9.94 -39.86
C PRO A 81 21.12 10.16 -41.37
N TYR A 82 21.53 11.33 -41.87
CA TYR A 82 21.58 11.69 -43.30
C TYR A 82 20.24 11.84 -44.03
N PHE A 83 19.10 11.60 -43.36
CA PHE A 83 17.75 11.79 -43.91
C PHE A 83 16.97 12.87 -43.16
N LEU A 84 16.02 13.50 -43.84
CA LEU A 84 15.10 14.44 -43.19
C LEU A 84 14.04 13.63 -42.45
N SER A 85 14.23 13.38 -41.17
CA SER A 85 13.26 12.64 -40.34
C SER A 85 12.93 13.44 -39.08
N SER A 86 11.69 13.30 -38.60
CA SER A 86 11.31 13.89 -37.31
C SER A 86 11.77 13.00 -36.16
N ARG A 87 12.06 13.62 -35.01
CA ARG A 87 12.25 12.91 -33.75
C ARG A 87 10.89 12.66 -33.11
N SER A 88 10.76 11.59 -32.33
CA SER A 88 9.64 11.47 -31.40
C SER A 88 10.01 12.08 -30.05
N PHE A 89 9.00 12.66 -29.41
CA PHE A 89 9.12 13.22 -28.08
C PHE A 89 8.23 12.41 -27.13
N GLY A 90 8.36 12.71 -25.85
CA GLY A 90 7.42 12.23 -24.85
C GLY A 90 7.58 13.00 -23.56
N SER A 91 6.68 12.72 -22.64
CA SER A 91 6.70 13.30 -21.31
C SER A 91 6.47 12.23 -20.25
N ILE A 92 7.02 12.47 -19.08
CA ILE A 92 6.75 11.70 -17.88
C ILE A 92 6.31 12.66 -16.77
N GLN A 93 5.26 12.29 -16.06
CA GLN A 93 4.71 13.06 -14.97
C GLN A 93 4.31 12.15 -13.81
N ILE A 94 4.55 12.63 -12.59
CA ILE A 94 4.10 12.03 -11.35
C ILE A 94 3.05 12.97 -10.75
N LEU A 95 1.83 12.49 -10.65
CA LEU A 95 0.70 13.19 -10.05
C LEU A 95 0.59 12.77 -8.59
N SER A 96 0.54 13.73 -7.67
CA SER A 96 0.24 13.46 -6.26
C SER A 96 -1.19 12.99 -6.08
N SER A 97 -1.52 12.46 -4.90
CA SER A 97 -2.89 12.07 -4.53
C SER A 97 -3.94 13.18 -4.69
N SER A 98 -3.53 14.45 -4.58
CA SER A 98 -4.41 15.61 -4.78
C SER A 98 -4.67 15.99 -6.25
N MET A 99 -3.86 15.47 -7.19
CA MET A 99 -3.96 15.76 -8.62
C MET A 99 -4.33 14.54 -9.45
N SER A 100 -4.04 13.35 -8.92
CA SER A 100 -4.40 12.07 -9.49
C SER A 100 -5.90 11.84 -9.49
N ASN A 101 -6.39 11.06 -10.45
CA ASN A 101 -7.77 10.62 -10.55
C ASN A 101 -7.98 9.22 -9.96
N PHE A 102 -7.01 8.67 -9.22
CA PHE A 102 -7.07 7.31 -8.69
C PHE A 102 -7.50 7.31 -7.23
N ASP A 103 -8.74 6.90 -7.00
CA ASP A 103 -9.32 6.71 -5.68
C ASP A 103 -9.70 5.25 -5.45
N PHE A 104 -9.36 4.75 -4.27
CA PHE A 104 -9.76 3.44 -3.80
C PHE A 104 -10.61 3.60 -2.55
N SER A 105 -11.76 2.94 -2.49
CA SER A 105 -12.66 3.01 -1.35
C SER A 105 -13.21 1.64 -0.97
N LEU A 106 -13.40 1.45 0.34
CA LEU A 106 -14.05 0.30 0.93
C LEU A 106 -15.21 0.78 1.80
N GLU A 107 -16.40 0.23 1.55
CA GLU A 107 -17.51 0.25 2.50
C GLU A 107 -17.49 -1.09 3.24
N ILE A 108 -17.46 -1.07 4.57
CA ILE A 108 -17.32 -2.28 5.38
C ILE A 108 -18.53 -2.40 6.32
N ASP A 109 -19.23 -3.53 6.21
CA ASP A 109 -20.20 -3.99 7.20
C ASP A 109 -19.58 -5.19 7.93
N GLY A 110 -18.91 -4.88 9.04
CA GLY A 110 -18.13 -5.87 9.78
C GLY A 110 -17.17 -5.25 10.79
N TYR A 111 -16.05 -5.93 11.00
CA TYR A 111 -15.07 -5.60 12.02
C TYR A 111 -13.72 -5.24 11.43
N GLU A 112 -13.06 -4.26 12.03
CA GLU A 112 -11.65 -3.97 11.81
C GLU A 112 -10.86 -4.56 12.98
N TYR A 113 -9.80 -5.30 12.63
CA TYR A 113 -8.83 -5.76 13.59
C TYR A 113 -7.95 -4.58 14.03
N GLU A 114 -7.87 -4.37 15.34
CA GLU A 114 -7.06 -3.31 15.93
C GLU A 114 -6.12 -3.90 16.97
N GLU A 115 -4.83 -3.59 16.83
CA GLU A 115 -3.80 -3.86 17.83
C GLU A 115 -3.46 -2.55 18.55
N LYS A 116 -3.44 -2.62 19.89
CA LYS A 116 -3.07 -1.49 20.74
C LYS A 116 -2.01 -1.92 21.73
N GLU A 117 -0.97 -1.11 21.85
CA GLU A 117 0.09 -1.29 22.84
C GLU A 117 -0.01 -0.23 23.94
N ASN A 118 0.29 -0.64 25.19
CA ASN A 118 0.47 0.25 26.34
C ASN A 118 -0.71 1.21 26.60
N VAL A 119 -1.94 0.72 26.49
CA VAL A 119 -3.15 1.51 26.76
C VAL A 119 -3.35 1.67 28.25
N SER A 120 -3.36 2.92 28.71
CA SER A 120 -3.69 3.28 30.10
C SER A 120 -5.19 3.18 30.35
N CYS A 121 -5.58 2.39 31.35
CA CYS A 121 -6.97 2.14 31.74
C CYS A 121 -7.20 2.51 33.21
N SER A 122 -8.17 3.40 33.44
CA SER A 122 -8.64 3.78 34.77
C SER A 122 -10.16 3.93 34.76
N ASN A 123 -10.87 2.98 35.37
CA ASN A 123 -12.35 2.97 35.38
C ASN A 123 -12.96 2.96 33.97
N THR A 124 -12.38 2.18 33.06
CA THR A 124 -12.79 2.04 31.65
C THR A 124 -13.16 0.59 31.33
N SER A 125 -13.90 0.40 30.24
CA SER A 125 -14.23 -0.91 29.68
C SER A 125 -13.74 -1.02 28.24
N ILE A 126 -13.19 -2.16 27.89
CA ILE A 126 -12.73 -2.48 26.54
C ILE A 126 -13.57 -3.66 26.05
N SER A 127 -14.18 -3.50 24.88
CA SER A 127 -14.99 -4.53 24.24
C SER A 127 -14.22 -5.30 23.18
N ASN A 128 -14.72 -6.51 22.90
CA ASN A 128 -14.35 -7.35 21.76
C ASN A 128 -12.86 -7.73 21.68
N ILE A 129 -12.21 -7.96 22.82
CA ILE A 129 -10.82 -8.38 22.91
C ILE A 129 -10.65 -9.81 22.39
N ILE A 130 -9.64 -10.03 21.56
CA ILE A 130 -9.23 -11.31 20.98
C ILE A 130 -8.04 -11.88 21.75
N SER A 131 -7.09 -11.04 22.12
CA SER A 131 -5.89 -11.45 22.85
C SER A 131 -5.39 -10.30 23.73
N ILE A 132 -4.66 -10.66 24.79
CA ILE A 132 -3.96 -9.72 25.66
C ILE A 132 -2.51 -10.18 25.67
N SER A 133 -1.60 -9.29 25.24
CA SER A 133 -0.16 -9.57 25.17
C SER A 133 0.58 -9.06 26.41
N SER A 134 0.14 -7.94 27.00
CA SER A 134 0.65 -7.44 28.27
C SER A 134 -0.47 -6.90 29.16
N LEU A 135 -0.33 -7.07 30.47
CA LEU A 135 -1.25 -6.52 31.47
C LEU A 135 -0.49 -6.20 32.75
N GLU A 136 -0.41 -4.92 33.06
CA GLU A 136 0.40 -4.38 34.15
C GLU A 136 -0.44 -3.45 35.02
N LEU A 137 -0.12 -3.40 36.30
CA LEU A 137 -0.73 -2.48 37.27
C LEU A 137 0.35 -1.55 37.84
N ASN A 138 0.15 -0.26 37.62
CA ASN A 138 0.96 0.82 38.17
C ASN A 138 0.22 1.50 39.32
N ILE A 139 0.72 1.33 40.54
CA ILE A 139 0.20 1.97 41.74
C ILE A 139 1.02 3.23 42.02
N ASN A 140 0.37 4.40 41.95
CA ASN A 140 1.04 5.69 42.11
C ASN A 140 1.23 6.08 43.58
N LYS A 141 0.25 5.73 44.42
CA LYS A 141 0.30 6.02 45.85
C LYS A 141 -0.52 4.98 46.60
N LEU A 142 0.19 4.06 47.26
CA LEU A 142 -0.43 2.93 47.92
C LEU A 142 -1.03 3.32 49.29
N ASN A 143 -2.34 3.16 49.45
CA ASN A 143 -3.06 3.37 50.71
C ASN A 143 -3.86 2.12 51.10
N ILE A 144 -4.09 1.95 52.41
CA ILE A 144 -4.94 0.87 52.91
C ILE A 144 -6.37 1.06 52.37
N GLY A 145 -6.96 -0.03 51.87
CA GLY A 145 -8.29 -0.04 51.27
C GLY A 145 -8.32 0.25 49.77
N ASP A 146 -7.16 0.56 49.16
CA ASP A 146 -7.08 0.67 47.70
C ASP A 146 -7.42 -0.68 47.03
N TYR A 147 -8.14 -0.59 45.92
CA TYR A 147 -8.54 -1.74 45.13
C TYR A 147 -8.21 -1.52 43.65
N TYR A 148 -7.88 -2.61 42.97
CA TYR A 148 -7.62 -2.65 41.55
C TYR A 148 -8.21 -3.94 41.00
N ASN A 149 -9.36 -3.82 40.33
CA ASN A 149 -10.15 -4.95 39.87
C ASN A 149 -10.25 -4.93 38.36
N ILE A 150 -10.20 -6.13 37.77
CA ILE A 150 -10.50 -6.38 36.37
C ILE A 150 -11.58 -7.45 36.35
N SER A 151 -12.70 -7.19 35.68
CA SER A 151 -13.75 -8.18 35.44
C SER A 151 -13.87 -8.47 33.96
N PHE A 152 -14.09 -9.75 33.63
CA PHE A 152 -14.25 -10.23 32.27
C PHE A 152 -15.70 -10.70 32.03
N SER A 153 -16.10 -10.78 30.76
CA SER A 153 -17.48 -11.11 30.37
C SER A 153 -17.93 -12.53 30.74
N ASP A 154 -17.02 -13.46 31.00
CA ASP A 154 -17.28 -14.84 31.45
C ASP A 154 -17.38 -14.97 32.99
N ASN A 155 -17.46 -13.84 33.71
CA ASN A 155 -17.36 -13.77 35.17
C ASN A 155 -16.00 -14.19 35.76
N SER A 156 -14.95 -14.26 34.93
CA SER A 156 -13.58 -14.29 35.42
C SER A 156 -13.19 -12.91 35.96
N SER A 157 -12.26 -12.86 36.91
CA SER A 157 -11.83 -11.59 37.49
C SER A 157 -10.43 -11.65 38.09
N ILE A 158 -9.70 -10.54 38.03
CA ILE A 158 -8.51 -10.26 38.81
C ILE A 158 -8.88 -9.20 39.85
N SER A 159 -8.56 -9.42 41.11
CA SER A 159 -8.78 -8.46 42.19
C SER A 159 -7.52 -8.31 43.00
N VAL A 160 -6.98 -7.09 43.03
CA VAL A 160 -5.86 -6.68 43.87
C VAL A 160 -6.42 -5.78 44.96
N LYS A 161 -6.14 -6.12 46.22
CA LYS A 161 -6.54 -5.31 47.38
C LYS A 161 -5.35 -5.01 48.27
N VAL A 162 -5.29 -3.77 48.74
CA VAL A 162 -4.30 -3.32 49.71
C VAL A 162 -4.90 -3.39 51.10
N ASP A 163 -4.45 -4.36 51.87
CA ASP A 163 -4.90 -4.58 53.24
C ASP A 163 -3.90 -4.01 54.26
N ASP A 164 -4.41 -3.78 55.47
CA ASP A 164 -3.60 -3.40 56.62
C ASP A 164 -2.68 -4.56 57.08
N PHE A 165 -1.45 -4.22 57.45
CA PHE A 165 -0.46 -5.12 58.02
C PHE A 165 0.40 -4.39 59.08
N ASN A 166 -0.23 -4.10 60.22
CA ASN A 166 0.34 -3.32 61.33
C ASN A 166 0.69 -1.89 60.89
N ASP A 167 1.98 -1.52 60.90
CA ASP A 167 2.44 -0.20 60.44
C ASP A 167 2.60 -0.13 58.91
N TYR A 168 2.55 -1.28 58.25
CA TYR A 168 2.77 -1.44 56.81
C TYR A 168 1.51 -1.87 56.07
N CYS A 169 1.58 -1.88 54.75
CA CYS A 169 0.57 -2.44 53.87
C CYS A 169 0.99 -3.81 53.34
N ARG A 170 -0.01 -4.61 52.96
CA ARG A 170 0.18 -5.82 52.16
C ARG A 170 -0.72 -5.81 50.93
N ILE A 171 -0.28 -6.43 49.85
CA ILE A 171 -1.03 -6.54 48.60
C ILE A 171 -1.49 -7.98 48.45
N ASN A 172 -2.80 -8.17 48.41
CA ASN A 172 -3.44 -9.45 48.17
C ASN A 172 -3.96 -9.51 46.74
N LEU A 173 -3.60 -10.56 46.01
CA LEU A 173 -4.05 -10.84 44.65
C LEU A 173 -4.98 -12.05 44.68
N THR A 174 -6.17 -11.86 44.11
CA THR A 174 -7.16 -12.92 43.89
C THR A 174 -7.47 -13.03 42.40
N VAL A 175 -7.38 -14.23 41.85
CA VAL A 175 -7.76 -14.54 40.46
C VAL A 175 -8.88 -15.57 40.47
N LYS A 176 -9.96 -15.29 39.74
CA LYS A 176 -11.13 -16.16 39.61
C LYS A 176 -11.42 -16.49 38.14
N LYS A 177 -11.93 -17.70 37.91
CA LYS A 177 -12.53 -18.14 36.65
C LYS A 177 -13.97 -18.58 36.90
N GLU A 178 -14.96 -17.98 36.23
CA GLU A 178 -16.38 -18.36 36.34
C GLU A 178 -16.83 -18.54 37.81
N ASN A 179 -16.48 -17.60 38.70
CA ASN A 179 -16.65 -17.63 40.17
C ASN A 179 -15.80 -18.62 41.00
N THR A 180 -15.00 -19.48 40.39
CA THR A 180 -14.06 -20.35 41.10
C THR A 180 -12.75 -19.61 41.37
N THR A 181 -12.31 -19.58 42.63
CA THR A 181 -11.00 -19.00 42.99
C THR A 181 -9.87 -19.90 42.53
N ILE A 182 -9.05 -19.39 41.61
CA ILE A 182 -7.87 -20.07 41.07
C ILE A 182 -6.63 -19.73 41.90
N LEU A 183 -6.51 -18.47 42.31
CA LEU A 183 -5.41 -17.95 43.11
C LEU A 183 -5.98 -16.99 44.16
N ASN A 184 -5.48 -17.07 45.40
CA ASN A 184 -5.70 -16.06 46.43
C ASN A 184 -4.51 -16.06 47.37
N GLN A 185 -3.61 -15.09 47.20
CA GLN A 185 -2.37 -15.02 47.98
C GLN A 185 -1.93 -13.59 48.24
N THR A 186 -1.16 -13.40 49.31
CA THR A 186 -0.40 -12.18 49.54
C THR A 186 0.84 -12.20 48.64
N ILE A 187 0.91 -11.29 47.69
CA ILE A 187 2.03 -11.20 46.75
C ILE A 187 3.16 -10.32 47.31
N PHE A 188 2.82 -9.34 48.13
CA PHE A 188 3.79 -8.49 48.81
C PHE A 188 3.30 -8.07 50.20
N SER A 189 4.22 -7.93 51.15
CA SER A 189 3.93 -7.53 52.54
C SER A 189 5.03 -6.63 53.09
N GLY A 190 4.70 -5.75 54.03
CA GLY A 190 5.69 -4.86 54.65
C GLY A 190 6.01 -3.63 53.80
N ILE A 191 5.06 -3.15 53.01
CA ILE A 191 5.23 -1.98 52.13
C ILE A 191 4.84 -0.71 52.87
N ASP A 192 5.67 0.33 52.80
CA ASP A 192 5.34 1.65 53.36
C ASP A 192 4.13 2.30 52.66
N LYS A 193 3.30 2.98 53.44
CA LYS A 193 2.19 3.78 52.93
C LYS A 193 2.72 4.90 52.03
N GLY A 194 2.07 5.10 50.89
CA GLY A 194 2.46 6.11 49.92
C GLY A 194 3.54 5.69 48.92
N SER A 195 4.08 4.48 49.03
CA SER A 195 5.01 3.93 48.04
C SER A 195 4.34 3.73 46.68
N THR A 196 5.15 3.79 45.63
CA THR A 196 4.77 3.35 44.29
C THR A 196 5.03 1.86 44.15
N PHE A 197 4.21 1.18 43.34
CA PHE A 197 4.35 -0.26 43.13
C PHE A 197 4.00 -0.65 41.70
N PHE A 198 4.71 -1.63 41.15
CA PHE A 198 4.49 -2.18 39.82
C PHE A 198 4.20 -3.68 39.93
N ILE A 199 3.14 -4.14 39.26
CA ILE A 199 2.75 -5.55 39.24
C ILE A 199 2.51 -5.97 37.79
N ASN A 200 3.29 -6.93 37.31
CA ASN A 200 3.01 -7.61 36.05
C ASN A 200 1.95 -8.70 36.29
N LEU A 201 0.71 -8.49 35.85
CA LEU A 201 -0.38 -9.44 36.06
C LEU A 201 -0.38 -10.62 35.07
N MET A 202 0.52 -10.60 34.09
CA MET A 202 0.74 -11.70 33.15
C MET A 202 1.75 -12.74 33.64
N ASP A 203 2.40 -12.49 34.78
CA ASP A 203 3.33 -13.44 35.39
C ASP A 203 2.66 -14.82 35.60
N GLU A 204 3.35 -15.88 35.20
CA GLU A 204 2.82 -17.25 35.28
C GLU A 204 2.49 -17.65 36.73
N GLU A 205 3.20 -17.09 37.71
CA GLU A 205 2.96 -17.32 39.14
C GLU A 205 1.57 -16.85 39.61
N TYR A 206 0.98 -15.89 38.89
CA TYR A 206 -0.35 -15.35 39.20
C TYR A 206 -1.49 -16.12 38.55
N ALA A 207 -1.17 -17.17 37.77
CA ALA A 207 -2.12 -18.10 37.15
C ALA A 207 -3.14 -17.48 36.15
N PHE A 208 -3.18 -16.16 35.98
CA PHE A 208 -4.11 -15.52 35.04
C PHE A 208 -3.78 -15.88 33.60
N SER A 209 -2.54 -15.67 33.17
CA SER A 209 -2.06 -15.95 31.80
C SER A 209 -2.12 -17.44 31.43
N THR A 210 -2.01 -18.35 32.40
CA THR A 210 -1.93 -19.80 32.17
C THR A 210 -3.24 -20.55 32.42
N LYS A 211 -4.07 -20.13 33.38
CA LYS A 211 -5.27 -20.87 33.81
C LYS A 211 -6.60 -20.14 33.57
N VAL A 212 -6.57 -18.84 33.28
CA VAL A 212 -7.78 -18.05 33.03
C VAL A 212 -7.84 -17.59 31.58
N LEU A 213 -6.94 -16.69 31.17
CA LEU A 213 -6.95 -16.03 29.86
C LEU A 213 -7.07 -16.99 28.66
N PRO A 214 -6.36 -18.15 28.60
CA PRO A 214 -6.46 -19.07 27.46
C PRO A 214 -7.84 -19.73 27.31
N TYR A 215 -8.64 -19.72 28.38
CA TYR A 215 -9.93 -20.40 28.44
C TYR A 215 -11.12 -19.43 28.41
N ILE A 216 -10.87 -18.12 28.33
CA ILE A 216 -11.94 -17.14 28.12
C ILE A 216 -12.41 -17.27 26.67
N ALA A 217 -13.73 -17.41 26.46
CA ALA A 217 -14.30 -17.44 25.12
C ALA A 217 -14.05 -16.10 24.41
N LYS A 218 -13.58 -16.15 23.16
CA LYS A 218 -13.23 -14.98 22.36
C LYS A 218 -14.34 -14.66 21.34
N PRO A 219 -14.61 -13.38 21.06
CA PRO A 219 -14.06 -12.21 21.73
C PRO A 219 -14.70 -11.98 23.12
N PHE A 220 -13.98 -11.30 24.02
CA PHE A 220 -14.47 -10.99 25.38
C PHE A 220 -14.33 -9.51 25.74
N ASN A 221 -15.05 -9.09 26.78
CA ASN A 221 -14.99 -7.72 27.29
C ASN A 221 -14.24 -7.69 28.62
N ALA A 222 -13.47 -6.62 28.87
CA ALA A 222 -12.78 -6.39 30.12
C ALA A 222 -13.15 -5.03 30.71
N THR A 223 -13.48 -4.99 32.00
CA THR A 223 -13.76 -3.76 32.75
C THR A 223 -12.72 -3.57 33.83
N PHE A 224 -12.09 -2.40 33.85
CA PHE A 224 -11.04 -2.04 34.79
C PHE A 224 -11.62 -1.08 35.82
N SER A 225 -11.34 -1.31 37.10
CA SER A 225 -11.76 -0.44 38.19
C SER A 225 -10.63 -0.23 39.18
N VAL A 226 -10.26 1.03 39.44
CA VAL A 226 -9.06 1.40 40.19
C VAL A 226 -9.31 2.56 41.14
N SER A 227 -8.62 2.53 42.29
CA SER A 227 -8.52 3.65 43.23
C SER A 227 -7.36 4.61 42.88
N ASN A 228 -6.13 4.29 43.31
CA ASN A 228 -4.94 5.15 43.19
C ASN A 228 -3.86 4.53 42.29
N GLY A 229 -4.19 4.32 41.03
CA GLY A 229 -3.30 3.67 40.06
C GLY A 229 -3.91 3.58 38.67
N ILE A 230 -3.18 2.94 37.76
CA ILE A 230 -3.54 2.80 36.35
C ILE A 230 -3.16 1.38 35.92
N PHE A 231 -4.03 0.74 35.15
CA PHE A 231 -3.66 -0.47 34.41
C PHE A 231 -3.06 -0.09 33.06
N SER A 232 -1.99 -0.76 32.65
CA SER A 232 -1.44 -0.68 31.30
C SER A 232 -1.67 -2.01 30.61
N ILE A 233 -2.37 -2.01 29.48
CA ILE A 233 -2.71 -3.23 28.74
C ILE A 233 -2.34 -3.10 27.26
N SER A 234 -1.79 -4.17 26.69
CA SER A 234 -1.62 -4.34 25.25
C SER A 234 -2.50 -5.49 24.78
N TYR A 235 -3.29 -5.27 23.74
CA TYR A 235 -4.34 -6.20 23.31
C TYR A 235 -4.67 -6.06 21.83
N GLU A 236 -5.26 -7.12 21.30
CA GLU A 236 -5.87 -7.17 19.97
C GLU A 236 -7.39 -7.22 20.15
N ARG A 237 -8.16 -6.48 19.36
CA ARG A 237 -9.62 -6.48 19.41
C ARG A 237 -10.27 -6.34 18.04
N TYR A 238 -11.56 -6.68 17.97
CA TYR A 238 -12.43 -6.30 16.87
C TYR A 238 -13.19 -5.02 17.22
N LYS A 239 -12.89 -3.93 16.53
CA LYS A 239 -13.74 -2.73 16.56
C LYS A 239 -14.69 -2.77 15.36
N GLU A 240 -15.83 -2.10 15.46
CA GLU A 240 -16.69 -1.88 14.30
C GLU A 240 -15.89 -1.15 13.23
N ALA A 241 -15.93 -1.65 11.99
CA ALA A 241 -15.14 -1.09 10.91
C ALA A 241 -15.73 0.25 10.46
N GLU A 242 -14.86 1.20 10.13
CA GLU A 242 -15.25 2.44 9.48
C GLU A 242 -14.94 2.37 7.97
N ASN A 243 -15.81 2.96 7.16
CA ASN A 243 -15.56 3.07 5.72
C ASN A 243 -14.28 3.88 5.47
N CYS A 244 -13.44 3.41 4.55
CA CYS A 244 -12.16 4.06 4.25
C CYS A 244 -12.06 4.42 2.76
N SER A 245 -11.36 5.52 2.48
CA SER A 245 -11.10 5.99 1.12
C SER A 245 -9.69 6.57 1.02
N PHE A 246 -8.98 6.22 -0.04
CA PHE A 246 -7.60 6.61 -0.30
C PHE A 246 -7.49 7.21 -1.70
N SER A 247 -7.08 8.48 -1.75
CA SER A 247 -6.62 9.10 -2.99
C SER A 247 -5.13 8.83 -3.15
N LEU A 248 -4.74 8.27 -4.28
CA LEU A 248 -3.40 7.72 -4.51
C LEU A 248 -2.77 8.36 -5.74
N GLY A 249 -1.46 8.61 -5.70
CA GLY A 249 -0.76 9.19 -6.83
C GLY A 249 -0.57 8.25 -8.01
N THR A 250 -0.23 8.83 -9.16
CA THR A 250 -0.10 8.14 -10.46
C THR A 250 1.16 8.60 -11.16
N LEU A 251 1.86 7.69 -11.85
CA LEU A 251 2.94 8.05 -12.78
C LEU A 251 2.50 7.77 -14.21
N ILE A 252 2.59 8.77 -15.07
CA ILE A 252 2.13 8.74 -16.46
C ILE A 252 3.32 9.01 -17.37
N TYR A 253 3.53 8.13 -18.34
CA TYR A 253 4.32 8.42 -19.53
C TYR A 253 3.38 8.63 -20.72
N GLN A 254 3.64 9.66 -21.51
CA GLN A 254 2.91 9.98 -22.73
C GLN A 254 3.88 10.09 -23.90
N ALA A 255 3.66 9.28 -24.93
CA ALA A 255 4.37 9.39 -26.20
C ALA A 255 3.80 10.54 -27.04
N ASP A 256 4.66 11.15 -27.85
CA ASP A 256 4.34 12.11 -28.91
C ASP A 256 5.08 11.65 -30.17
N ASN A 257 4.58 10.55 -30.73
CA ASN A 257 5.14 9.84 -31.87
C ASN A 257 4.70 10.51 -33.19
N ALA A 258 5.60 10.55 -34.18
CA ALA A 258 5.33 11.21 -35.44
C ALA A 258 4.81 10.24 -36.53
N TYR A 259 5.12 8.95 -36.42
CA TYR A 259 4.86 7.93 -37.43
C TYR A 259 4.14 6.69 -36.88
N PHE A 260 4.31 6.38 -35.60
CA PHE A 260 3.66 5.28 -34.88
C PHE A 260 2.55 5.76 -33.96
N VAL A 261 1.68 4.85 -33.51
CA VAL A 261 0.57 5.16 -32.60
C VAL A 261 1.11 5.61 -31.24
N ASP A 262 0.52 6.67 -30.68
CA ASP A 262 0.83 7.12 -29.33
C ASP A 262 0.40 6.08 -28.29
N GLN A 263 1.33 5.70 -27.43
CA GLN A 263 1.12 4.79 -26.33
C GLN A 263 1.40 5.51 -25.00
N ASN A 264 0.41 5.48 -24.11
CA ASN A 264 0.56 6.00 -22.77
C ASN A 264 0.74 4.84 -21.80
N TYR A 265 1.74 4.94 -20.92
CA TYR A 265 2.03 3.95 -19.88
C TYR A 265 1.70 4.58 -18.53
N ILE A 266 0.82 3.93 -17.78
CA ILE A 266 0.28 4.46 -16.54
C ILE A 266 0.56 3.51 -15.41
N TYR A 267 1.28 3.98 -14.40
CA TYR A 267 1.47 3.29 -13.15
C TYR A 267 0.48 3.84 -12.11
N GLU A 268 -0.46 3.01 -11.67
CA GLU A 268 -1.51 3.35 -10.70
C GLU A 268 -1.68 2.23 -9.67
N GLY A 269 -1.57 2.53 -8.37
CA GLY A 269 -1.91 1.57 -7.32
C GLY A 269 -1.11 0.27 -7.31
N GLY A 270 0.06 0.25 -7.94
CA GLY A 270 0.83 -0.98 -8.18
C GLY A 270 0.46 -1.70 -9.48
N ALA A 271 -0.50 -1.25 -10.26
CA ALA A 271 -0.72 -1.77 -11.61
C ALA A 271 0.02 -0.91 -12.65
N VAL A 272 0.33 -1.50 -13.80
CA VAL A 272 0.74 -0.76 -15.00
C VAL A 272 -0.25 -1.02 -16.11
N PHE A 273 -0.79 0.05 -16.69
CA PHE A 273 -1.71 0.03 -17.81
C PHE A 273 -1.05 0.59 -19.07
N LEU A 274 -1.36 -0.02 -20.20
CA LEU A 274 -1.13 0.54 -21.52
C LEU A 274 -2.44 1.16 -21.99
N SER A 275 -2.42 2.43 -22.37
CA SER A 275 -3.55 3.13 -22.98
C SER A 275 -3.17 3.62 -24.37
N GLN A 276 -4.04 3.31 -25.34
CA GLN A 276 -3.93 3.72 -26.73
C GLN A 276 -5.29 4.29 -27.18
N HIS A 277 -5.39 4.71 -28.44
CA HIS A 277 -6.64 5.25 -28.99
C HIS A 277 -7.85 4.30 -28.82
N ASP A 278 -7.63 2.98 -28.98
CA ASP A 278 -8.70 1.98 -29.01
C ASP A 278 -9.06 1.40 -27.62
N GLY A 279 -8.41 1.87 -26.55
CA GLY A 279 -8.72 1.46 -25.18
C GLY A 279 -7.49 1.31 -24.29
N ASN A 280 -7.70 0.67 -23.14
CA ASN A 280 -6.67 0.39 -22.16
C ASN A 280 -6.60 -1.11 -21.80
N THR A 281 -5.40 -1.57 -21.43
CA THR A 281 -5.16 -2.93 -20.96
C THR A 281 -4.15 -2.95 -19.82
N THR A 282 -4.31 -3.88 -18.89
CA THR A 282 -3.33 -4.16 -17.84
C THR A 282 -2.12 -4.87 -18.43
N LEU A 283 -0.93 -4.29 -18.25
CA LEU A 283 0.35 -4.91 -18.60
C LEU A 283 0.94 -5.67 -17.40
N PHE A 284 0.98 -5.01 -16.25
CA PHE A 284 1.50 -5.59 -15.01
C PHE A 284 0.46 -5.43 -13.90
N SER A 285 0.16 -6.51 -13.20
CA SER A 285 -0.83 -6.54 -12.13
C SER A 285 -0.29 -5.91 -10.84
N PRO A 286 -1.18 -5.33 -10.02
CA PRO A 286 -0.85 -4.98 -8.64
C PRO A 286 -0.59 -6.25 -7.83
N SER A 287 0.05 -6.08 -6.67
CA SER A 287 0.24 -7.19 -5.74
C SER A 287 -1.09 -7.48 -5.04
N ILE A 288 -1.76 -8.53 -5.48
CA ILE A 288 -3.01 -9.02 -4.92
C ILE A 288 -2.94 -10.54 -4.81
N GLU A 289 -3.33 -11.06 -3.66
CA GLU A 289 -3.51 -12.49 -3.41
C GLU A 289 -4.96 -12.71 -3.02
N VAL A 290 -5.62 -13.65 -3.68
CA VAL A 290 -7.02 -13.98 -3.41
C VAL A 290 -7.14 -15.47 -3.18
N ALA A 291 -7.70 -15.83 -2.04
CA ALA A 291 -8.11 -17.18 -1.69
C ALA A 291 -9.64 -17.25 -1.55
N ASN A 292 -10.19 -18.44 -1.25
CA ASN A 292 -11.64 -18.67 -1.19
C ASN A 292 -12.41 -17.70 -0.27
N SER A 293 -11.77 -17.20 0.80
CA SER A 293 -12.40 -16.32 1.80
C SER A 293 -11.46 -15.23 2.31
N SER A 294 -10.35 -14.96 1.60
CA SER A 294 -9.43 -13.90 1.99
C SER A 294 -8.85 -13.17 0.79
N ILE A 295 -8.66 -11.86 0.94
CA ILE A 295 -8.01 -10.99 -0.02
C ILE A 295 -6.88 -10.26 0.70
N ASN A 296 -5.69 -10.29 0.12
CA ASN A 296 -4.56 -9.46 0.52
C ASN A 296 -4.18 -8.56 -0.65
N LEU A 297 -4.47 -7.27 -0.54
CA LEU A 297 -4.23 -6.28 -1.58
C LEU A 297 -3.20 -5.26 -1.10
N THR A 298 -2.18 -5.02 -1.92
CA THR A 298 -1.20 -3.96 -1.68
C THR A 298 -1.35 -2.86 -2.72
N LEU A 299 -1.67 -1.65 -2.25
CA LEU A 299 -1.77 -0.44 -3.05
C LEU A 299 -0.56 0.46 -2.83
N ILE A 300 -0.08 1.05 -3.91
CA ILE A 300 1.11 1.91 -3.90
C ILE A 300 0.71 3.35 -4.19
N ASN A 301 0.96 4.23 -3.22
CA ASN A 301 0.82 5.67 -3.34
C ASN A 301 2.15 6.30 -3.79
N ILE A 302 2.30 6.54 -5.10
CA ILE A 302 3.48 7.21 -5.64
C ILE A 302 3.35 8.72 -5.48
N THR A 303 4.25 9.33 -4.70
CA THR A 303 4.21 10.76 -4.38
C THR A 303 5.38 11.49 -5.03
N PRO A 304 5.16 12.60 -5.77
CA PRO A 304 6.25 13.34 -6.38
C PRO A 304 7.09 14.07 -5.34
N VAL A 305 8.41 14.16 -5.59
CA VAL A 305 9.28 15.13 -4.90
C VAL A 305 9.06 16.52 -5.53
N PRO A 306 8.85 17.59 -4.73
CA PRO A 306 8.65 18.95 -5.23
C PRO A 306 9.74 19.38 -6.22
N GLY A 307 9.33 19.94 -7.36
CA GLY A 307 10.25 20.39 -8.41
C GLY A 307 10.89 19.27 -9.25
N LYS A 308 10.60 18.00 -8.96
CA LYS A 308 11.10 16.82 -9.69
C LYS A 308 9.96 15.88 -10.13
N ALA A 309 8.76 16.42 -10.30
CA ALA A 309 7.55 15.68 -10.60
C ALA A 309 7.42 15.23 -12.07
N GLY A 310 8.31 15.67 -12.97
CA GLY A 310 8.20 15.27 -14.38
C GLY A 310 9.33 15.79 -15.25
N ALA A 311 9.36 15.30 -16.48
CA ALA A 311 10.27 15.74 -17.54
C ALA A 311 9.62 15.55 -18.91
N ALA A 312 10.06 16.33 -19.90
CA ALA A 312 9.65 16.18 -21.29
C ALA A 312 10.87 16.29 -22.21
N GLY A 313 10.84 15.57 -23.33
CA GLY A 313 11.93 15.57 -24.31
C GLY A 313 12.05 14.24 -25.04
N TYR A 314 13.26 13.95 -25.52
CA TYR A 314 13.61 12.71 -26.24
C TYR A 314 14.75 11.94 -25.55
N GLY A 315 15.24 12.45 -24.42
CA GLY A 315 16.35 11.87 -23.66
C GLY A 315 15.92 10.71 -22.76
N THR A 316 16.92 10.05 -22.15
CA THR A 316 16.68 9.09 -21.08
C THR A 316 16.79 9.78 -19.74
N TYR A 317 15.76 9.66 -18.92
CA TYR A 317 15.65 10.27 -17.59
C TYR A 317 15.66 9.18 -16.54
N LEU A 318 16.33 9.46 -15.41
CA LEU A 318 16.33 8.57 -14.27
C LEU A 318 15.06 8.79 -13.46
N VAL A 319 14.42 7.71 -13.05
CA VAL A 319 13.33 7.71 -12.07
C VAL A 319 13.81 7.02 -10.82
N ARG A 320 13.95 7.80 -9.75
CA ARG A 320 14.38 7.29 -8.44
C ARG A 320 13.17 7.18 -7.53
N VAL A 321 13.04 6.04 -6.87
CA VAL A 321 11.96 5.71 -5.94
C VAL A 321 12.53 5.45 -4.54
N ASN A 322 11.82 5.89 -3.50
CA ASN A 322 12.23 5.71 -2.11
C ASN A 322 11.03 5.36 -1.21
N TYR A 323 11.21 4.40 -0.32
CA TYR A 323 10.22 4.05 0.69
C TYR A 323 9.97 5.23 1.64
N SER A 324 8.71 5.40 2.06
CA SER A 324 8.32 6.38 3.08
C SER A 324 7.62 5.70 4.26
N SER A 325 6.48 5.07 4.02
CA SER A 325 5.64 4.50 5.07
C SER A 325 4.81 3.34 4.56
N PHE A 326 4.33 2.54 5.51
CA PHE A 326 3.50 1.37 5.28
C PHE A 326 2.39 1.37 6.33
N GLU A 327 1.15 1.27 5.87
CA GLU A 327 -0.03 1.12 6.72
C GLU A 327 -0.74 -0.18 6.31
N SER A 328 -1.19 -0.97 7.28
CA SER A 328 -1.91 -2.22 7.06
C SER A 328 -3.21 -2.21 7.83
N TYR A 329 -4.29 -2.50 7.13
CA TYR A 329 -5.63 -2.59 7.69
C TYR A 329 -6.15 -4.00 7.46
N ARG A 330 -6.75 -4.61 8.49
CA ARG A 330 -7.34 -5.94 8.38
C ARG A 330 -8.80 -5.85 8.78
N TYR A 331 -9.67 -6.25 7.86
CA TYR A 331 -11.11 -6.23 8.01
C TYR A 331 -11.67 -7.64 7.91
N PHE A 332 -12.81 -7.87 8.53
CA PHE A 332 -13.59 -9.09 8.40
C PHE A 332 -15.08 -8.77 8.33
N GLY A 333 -15.77 -9.25 7.30
CA GLY A 333 -17.20 -9.05 7.13
C GLY A 333 -17.62 -8.92 5.66
N ASN A 334 -18.69 -8.19 5.42
CA ASN A 334 -19.15 -7.86 4.07
C ASN A 334 -18.46 -6.57 3.63
N ILE A 335 -17.79 -6.63 2.48
CA ILE A 335 -16.91 -5.56 2.01
C ILE A 335 -17.31 -5.19 0.59
N THR A 336 -17.56 -3.91 0.39
CA THR A 336 -17.84 -3.33 -0.92
C THR A 336 -16.65 -2.52 -1.38
N LEU A 337 -15.95 -3.01 -2.39
CA LEU A 337 -14.77 -2.37 -2.98
C LEU A 337 -15.16 -1.52 -4.19
N LYS A 338 -14.64 -0.30 -4.25
CA LYS A 338 -14.82 0.59 -5.40
C LYS A 338 -13.54 1.30 -5.78
N ILE A 339 -13.20 1.24 -7.06
CA ILE A 339 -12.09 1.96 -7.69
C ILE A 339 -12.67 3.04 -8.61
N VAL A 340 -12.17 4.26 -8.47
CA VAL A 340 -12.43 5.36 -9.40
C VAL A 340 -11.11 5.70 -10.08
N SER A 341 -11.07 5.55 -11.40
CA SER A 341 -9.92 5.88 -12.25
C SER A 341 -10.37 6.10 -13.70
N ASN A 342 -9.61 6.88 -14.47
CA ASN A 342 -9.74 6.97 -15.92
C ASN A 342 -9.49 5.60 -16.61
N TYR A 343 -8.83 4.68 -15.91
CA TYR A 343 -8.52 3.32 -16.38
C TYR A 343 -9.43 2.26 -15.73
N ASN A 344 -10.64 2.65 -15.27
CA ASN A 344 -11.57 1.77 -14.56
C ASN A 344 -11.90 0.48 -15.33
N TYR A 345 -12.00 0.55 -16.66
CA TYR A 345 -12.23 -0.65 -17.49
C TYR A 345 -11.14 -1.73 -17.29
N SER A 346 -9.87 -1.34 -17.30
CA SER A 346 -8.75 -2.26 -17.07
C SER A 346 -8.74 -2.80 -15.64
N TRP A 347 -9.00 -1.95 -14.64
CA TRP A 347 -9.15 -2.36 -13.24
C TRP A 347 -10.26 -3.39 -13.07
N ASN A 348 -11.46 -3.12 -13.61
CA ASN A 348 -12.61 -4.02 -13.50
C ASN A 348 -12.36 -5.35 -14.21
N ARG A 349 -11.75 -5.31 -15.40
CA ARG A 349 -11.39 -6.53 -16.13
C ARG A 349 -10.38 -7.37 -15.34
N PHE A 350 -9.38 -6.72 -14.74
CA PHE A 350 -8.39 -7.38 -13.90
C PHE A 350 -9.03 -8.02 -12.65
N LEU A 351 -9.77 -7.24 -11.85
CA LEU A 351 -10.39 -7.73 -10.61
C LEU A 351 -11.40 -8.84 -10.88
N ASN A 352 -12.28 -8.67 -11.88
CA ASN A 352 -13.21 -9.73 -12.28
C ASN A 352 -12.49 -11.02 -12.68
N LYS A 353 -11.41 -10.92 -13.44
CA LYS A 353 -10.61 -12.09 -13.80
C LYS A 353 -10.03 -12.76 -12.55
N THR A 354 -9.37 -11.98 -11.69
CA THR A 354 -8.73 -12.48 -10.47
C THR A 354 -9.72 -13.14 -9.51
N PHE A 355 -10.90 -12.55 -9.30
CA PHE A 355 -11.93 -13.12 -8.42
C PHE A 355 -12.60 -14.36 -9.00
N ASN A 356 -12.86 -14.38 -10.31
CA ASN A 356 -13.38 -15.59 -10.97
C ASN A 356 -12.39 -16.76 -10.93
N GLU A 357 -11.09 -16.48 -11.09
CA GLU A 357 -10.04 -17.51 -11.04
C GLU A 357 -9.81 -18.04 -9.62
N SER A 358 -10.04 -17.24 -8.57
CA SER A 358 -9.88 -17.66 -7.17
C SER A 358 -11.07 -18.44 -6.60
N GLY A 359 -12.25 -18.33 -7.21
CA GLY A 359 -13.48 -18.94 -6.70
C GLY A 359 -14.08 -18.25 -5.48
N ILE A 360 -13.65 -17.01 -5.19
CA ILE A 360 -14.26 -16.18 -4.14
C ILE A 360 -15.70 -15.82 -4.52
N ASN A 361 -16.60 -15.78 -3.54
CA ASN A 361 -17.98 -15.37 -3.77
C ASN A 361 -18.08 -13.85 -3.83
N TYR A 362 -18.42 -13.31 -4.99
CA TYR A 362 -18.55 -11.87 -5.21
C TYR A 362 -19.68 -11.54 -6.18
N ASP A 363 -20.26 -10.35 -6.04
CA ASP A 363 -21.14 -9.74 -7.04
C ASP A 363 -20.52 -8.44 -7.57
N TYR A 364 -20.84 -8.08 -8.81
CA TYR A 364 -20.36 -6.85 -9.43
C TYR A 364 -21.51 -6.02 -9.99
N ASP A 365 -21.74 -4.85 -9.38
CA ASP A 365 -22.73 -3.89 -9.87
C ASP A 365 -22.15 -3.04 -11.00
N TRP A 366 -22.57 -3.36 -12.23
CA TRP A 366 -22.18 -2.66 -13.45
C TRP A 366 -22.59 -1.18 -13.48
N ASN A 367 -23.62 -0.77 -12.72
CA ASN A 367 -24.07 0.62 -12.71
C ASN A 367 -23.20 1.50 -11.81
N SER A 368 -22.81 0.99 -10.64
CA SER A 368 -22.03 1.73 -9.65
C SER A 368 -20.52 1.46 -9.71
N GLY A 369 -20.10 0.39 -10.39
CA GLY A 369 -18.72 -0.07 -10.48
C GLY A 369 -18.20 -0.64 -9.16
N LYS A 370 -19.07 -1.27 -8.36
CA LYS A 370 -18.76 -1.80 -7.03
C LYS A 370 -18.62 -3.32 -7.07
N PHE A 371 -17.64 -3.84 -6.34
CA PHE A 371 -17.48 -5.28 -6.07
C PHE A 371 -17.97 -5.57 -4.65
N GLU A 372 -18.99 -6.39 -4.52
CA GLU A 372 -19.58 -6.78 -3.24
C GLU A 372 -19.05 -8.17 -2.85
N LEU A 373 -18.38 -8.24 -1.72
CA LEU A 373 -17.71 -9.44 -1.21
C LEU A 373 -18.33 -9.81 0.13
N ASN A 374 -18.75 -11.06 0.30
CA ASN A 374 -19.51 -11.51 1.47
C ASN A 374 -18.66 -12.39 2.38
N GLU A 375 -18.65 -12.05 3.68
CA GLU A 375 -17.97 -12.82 4.74
C GLU A 375 -16.48 -13.12 4.45
N ILE A 376 -15.70 -12.11 4.10
CA ILE A 376 -14.28 -12.26 3.74
C ILE A 376 -13.34 -11.61 4.76
N GLU A 377 -12.14 -12.16 4.88
CA GLU A 377 -11.01 -11.46 5.49
C GLU A 377 -10.32 -10.59 4.43
N PHE A 378 -10.21 -9.28 4.66
CA PHE A 378 -9.59 -8.35 3.72
C PHE A 378 -8.42 -7.63 4.40
N VAL A 379 -7.23 -7.87 3.87
CA VAL A 379 -6.01 -7.17 4.27
C VAL A 379 -5.68 -6.14 3.20
N LEU A 380 -5.70 -4.87 3.59
CA LEU A 380 -5.30 -3.75 2.76
C LEU A 380 -3.96 -3.21 3.24
N ASN A 381 -2.94 -3.30 2.41
CA ASN A 381 -1.66 -2.66 2.64
C ASN A 381 -1.56 -1.41 1.76
N VAL A 382 -1.28 -0.25 2.35
CA VAL A 382 -1.05 1.00 1.64
C VAL A 382 0.40 1.43 1.85
N VAL A 383 1.16 1.48 0.76
CA VAL A 383 2.58 1.83 0.79
C VAL A 383 2.80 3.20 0.16
N LYS A 384 3.42 4.11 0.90
CA LYS A 384 3.81 5.42 0.38
C LYS A 384 5.25 5.38 -0.15
N ILE A 385 5.42 5.77 -1.40
CA ILE A 385 6.73 5.80 -2.08
C ILE A 385 6.94 7.17 -2.69
N TYR A 386 8.06 7.82 -2.37
CA TYR A 386 8.47 9.04 -3.05
C TYR A 386 9.14 8.70 -4.37
N ALA A 387 8.78 9.44 -5.42
CA ALA A 387 9.38 9.32 -6.74
C ALA A 387 9.86 10.66 -7.26
N GLN A 388 11.00 10.66 -7.94
CA GLN A 388 11.58 11.84 -8.58
C GLN A 388 12.10 11.52 -9.98
N VAL A 389 11.92 12.47 -10.90
CA VAL A 389 12.43 12.41 -12.28
C VAL A 389 13.65 13.32 -12.43
N GLY A 390 14.74 12.79 -12.97
CA GLY A 390 15.97 13.51 -13.30
C GLY A 390 17.09 13.39 -12.27
N PRO A 391 18.29 13.95 -12.56
CA PRO A 391 19.45 13.84 -11.68
C PRO A 391 19.35 14.72 -10.43
N GLY A 392 20.02 14.28 -9.35
CA GLY A 392 20.11 14.97 -8.05
C GLY A 392 19.05 14.52 -7.05
N TRP A 393 19.41 14.46 -5.76
CA TRP A 393 18.44 14.34 -4.66
C TRP A 393 18.06 15.75 -4.20
N VAL A 394 16.81 15.94 -3.83
CA VAL A 394 16.42 17.04 -2.94
C VAL A 394 16.23 16.40 -1.58
N GLU A 395 17.04 16.85 -0.62
CA GLU A 395 16.95 16.47 0.80
C GLU A 395 15.57 16.68 1.40
#